data_AF-A0AAW7I731-F1
#
_entry.id   AF-A0AAW7I731-F1
#
_cell.length_a   1.000
_cell.length_b   1.000
_cell.length_c   1.000
_cell.angle_alpha   90.00
_cell.angle_beta   90.00
_cell.angle_gamma   90.00
#
_symmetry.space_group_name_H-M   'P 1'
#
loop_
_entity.id
_entity.type
_entity.pdbx_description
1 polymer ?
#
loop_
_entity_poly.entity_id
_entity_poly.type
_entity_poly.pdbx_seq_one_letter_code
_entity_poly.pdbx_strand_id
1 'polypeptide(L)' 'MYNRQLKNLAEDLKVPLIDVRSHIKSSGDLGLLISDDGIHLTSEGYQQMSMAIFYDLQKHMAVEITPRP' A
#
# COMPACT_ATOMS: atom_id res chain seq x y z
N MET A 1 0.34 -10.66 -12.38
CA MET A 1 -1.07 -10.62 -12.84
C MET A 1 -2.02 -10.26 -11.70
N TYR A 2 -1.93 -10.90 -10.53
CA TYR A 2 -2.81 -10.64 -9.37
C TYR A 2 -2.96 -9.15 -8.96
N ASN A 3 -1.88 -8.49 -8.54
CA ASN A 3 -1.97 -7.09 -8.07
C ASN A 3 -2.48 -6.09 -9.12
N ARG A 4 -2.25 -6.35 -10.40
CA ARG A 4 -2.81 -5.50 -11.47
C ARG A 4 -4.32 -5.67 -11.57
N GLN A 5 -4.83 -6.89 -11.44
CA GLN A 5 -6.27 -7.13 -11.46
C GLN A 5 -6.96 -6.53 -10.23
N LEU A 6 -6.34 -6.61 -9.04
CA LEU A 6 -6.87 -5.94 -7.85
C LEU A 6 -6.94 -4.42 -7.99
N LYS A 7 -5.92 -3.80 -8.61
CA LYS A 7 -5.92 -2.37 -8.92
C LYS A 7 -7.09 -1.98 -9.82
N ASN A 8 -7.22 -2.69 -10.95
CA ASN A 8 -8.30 -2.44 -11.89
C ASN A 8 -9.67 -2.60 -11.22
N LEU A 9 -9.84 -3.64 -10.38
CA LEU A 9 -11.08 -3.86 -9.65
C LEU A 9 -11.42 -2.70 -8.69
N ALA A 10 -10.43 -2.17 -7.96
CA ALA A 10 -10.65 -1.04 -7.07
C ALA A 10 -11.04 0.22 -7.83
N GLU A 11 -10.40 0.47 -8.98
CA GLU A 11 -10.75 1.55 -9.91
C GLU A 11 -12.19 1.41 -10.44
N ASP A 12 -12.57 0.22 -10.91
CA ASP A 12 -13.90 -0.09 -11.43
C ASP A 12 -14.99 0.12 -10.36
N LEU A 13 -14.72 -0.29 -9.12
CA LEU A 13 -15.62 -0.13 -7.98
C LEU A 13 -15.59 1.29 -7.38
N LYS A 14 -14.69 2.16 -7.84
CA LYS A 14 -14.45 3.51 -7.31
C LYS A 14 -14.18 3.52 -5.80
N VAL A 15 -13.48 2.51 -5.30
CA VAL A 15 -13.08 2.42 -3.89
C VAL A 15 -11.63 2.83 -3.70
N PRO A 16 -11.28 3.49 -2.59
CA PRO A 16 -9.88 3.76 -2.26
C PRO A 16 -9.05 2.47 -2.21
N LEU A 17 -7.82 2.54 -2.73
CA LEU A 17 -6.87 1.43 -2.73
C LEU A 17 -5.52 1.91 -2.20
N ILE A 18 -4.99 1.19 -1.21
CA ILE A 18 -3.64 1.38 -0.70
C ILE A 18 -2.76 0.27 -1.26
N ASP A 19 -1.85 0.61 -2.18
CA ASP A 19 -0.96 -0.36 -2.83
C ASP A 19 0.31 -0.63 -2.00
N VAL A 20 0.12 -1.39 -0.91
CA VAL A 20 1.20 -1.76 0.02
C VAL A 20 2.38 -2.46 -0.67
N ARG A 21 2.13 -3.21 -1.76
CA ARG A 21 3.21 -3.89 -2.48
C ARG A 21 4.16 -2.90 -3.14
N SER A 22 3.63 -1.92 -3.85
CA SER A 22 4.50 -0.92 -4.50
C SER A 22 5.25 -0.10 -3.47
N HIS A 23 4.61 0.23 -2.34
CA HIS A 23 5.27 0.88 -1.22
C HIS A 23 6.45 0.07 -0.69
N ILE A 24 6.23 -1.21 -0.32
CA ILE A 24 7.28 -2.08 0.21
C ILE A 24 8.42 -2.28 -0.80
N LYS A 25 8.11 -2.39 -2.09
CA LYS A 25 9.13 -2.48 -3.15
C LYS A 25 9.96 -1.21 -3.32
N SER A 26 9.43 -0.06 -2.91
CA SER A 26 10.09 1.25 -3.02
C SER A 26 10.80 1.69 -1.74
N SER A 27 10.56 1.03 -0.61
CA SER A 27 11.06 1.42 0.72
C SER A 27 12.49 0.95 1.03
N GLY A 28 13.21 0.41 0.04
CA GLY A 28 14.63 0.06 0.18
C GLY A 28 14.93 -1.38 -0.19
N ASP A 29 15.85 -2.00 0.56
CA ASP A 29 16.28 -3.37 0.34
C ASP A 29 15.18 -4.36 0.77
N LEU A 30 14.61 -5.05 -0.21
CA LEU A 30 13.54 -6.02 0.00
C LEU A 30 13.97 -7.19 0.89
N GLY A 31 15.27 -7.53 0.90
CA GLY A 31 15.82 -8.61 1.72
C GLY A 31 15.79 -8.32 3.23
N LEU A 32 15.68 -7.06 3.62
CA LEU A 32 15.50 -6.65 5.03
C LEU A 32 14.03 -6.60 5.43
N LEU A 33 13.12 -6.50 4.45
CA LEU A 33 11.69 -6.27 4.69
C LEU A 33 10.86 -7.55 4.58
N ILE A 34 11.34 -8.58 3.89
CA ILE A 34 10.68 -9.87 3.72
C ILE A 34 11.48 -10.93 4.47
N SER A 35 10.81 -11.79 5.23
CA SER A 35 11.44 -12.91 5.91
C SER A 35 11.97 -13.95 4.91
N ASP A 36 12.78 -14.88 5.40
CA ASP A 36 13.40 -15.93 4.59
C ASP A 36 12.39 -16.87 3.90
N ASP A 37 11.12 -16.89 4.34
CA ASP A 37 10.05 -17.64 3.68
C ASP A 37 9.52 -16.97 2.39
N GLY A 38 9.95 -15.74 2.11
CA GLY A 38 9.59 -14.99 0.91
C GLY A 38 8.14 -14.48 0.88
N ILE A 39 7.39 -14.63 1.97
CA ILE A 39 5.95 -14.34 2.07
C ILE A 39 5.66 -13.36 3.20
N HIS A 40 6.17 -13.60 4.41
CA HIS A 40 5.93 -12.74 5.56
C HIS A 40 6.88 -11.55 5.54
N LEU A 41 6.42 -10.44 6.13
CA LEU A 41 7.29 -9.30 6.37
C LEU A 41 8.09 -9.51 7.65
N THR A 42 9.28 -8.94 7.71
CA THR A 42 10.01 -8.75 8.96
C THR A 42 9.30 -7.69 9.82
N SER A 43 9.72 -7.51 11.08
CA SER A 43 9.22 -6.42 11.92
C SER A 43 9.39 -5.04 11.26
N GLU A 44 10.53 -4.83 10.59
CA GLU A 44 10.79 -3.61 9.82
C GLU A 44 9.86 -3.51 8.60
N GLY A 45 9.64 -4.61 7.88
CA GLY A 45 8.68 -4.66 6.77
C GLY A 45 7.26 -4.29 7.21
N TYR A 46 6.79 -4.81 8.34
CA TYR A 46 5.49 -4.45 8.89
C TYR A 46 5.42 -2.97 9.30
N GLN A 47 6.50 -2.41 9.86
CA GLN A 47 6.58 -0.99 10.17
C GLN A 47 6.44 -0.13 8.90
N GLN A 48 7.20 -0.43 7.85
CA GLN A 48 7.11 0.28 6.56
C GLN A 48 5.70 0.17 5.96
N MET A 49 5.08 -1.01 6.01
CA MET A 49 3.71 -1.21 5.56
C MET A 49 2.72 -0.34 6.34
N SER A 50 2.85 -0.31 7.67
CA SER A 50 1.95 0.49 8.53
C SER A 50 2.06 1.99 8.26
N MET A 51 3.28 2.48 8.01
CA MET A 51 3.52 3.89 7.65
C MET A 51 2.89 4.22 6.30
N ALA A 52 3.04 3.34 5.31
CA ALA A 52 2.41 3.52 4.00
C ALA A 52 0.88 3.60 4.13
N ILE A 53 0.26 2.68 4.87
CA ILE A 53 -1.19 2.69 5.13
C ILE A 53 -1.60 3.99 5.81
N PHE A 54 -0.88 4.41 6.86
CA PHE A 54 -1.20 5.62 7.60
C PHE A 54 -1.18 6.87 6.70
N TYR A 55 -0.11 7.07 5.93
CA TYR A 55 0.01 8.24 5.06
C TYR A 55 -1.03 8.24 3.92
N ASP A 56 -1.35 7.07 3.38
CA ASP A 56 -2.33 6.98 2.29
C ASP A 56 -3.76 7.22 2.80
N LEU A 57 -4.10 6.68 3.97
CA LEU A 57 -5.36 7.00 4.65
C LEU A 57 -5.51 8.50 4.90
N GLN A 58 -4.45 9.17 5.36
CA GLN A 58 -4.48 10.63 5.55
C GLN A 58 -4.75 11.38 4.24
N LYS A 59 -4.18 10.95 3.11
CA LYS A 59 -4.46 11.54 1.79
C LYS A 59 -5.91 11.34 1.40
N HIS A 60 -6.44 10.14 1.55
CA HIS A 60 -7.84 9.85 1.24
C HIS A 60 -8.81 10.67 2.09
N MET A 61 -8.55 10.80 3.39
CA MET A 61 -9.35 11.63 4.29
C MET A 61 -9.27 13.13 3.94
N ALA A 62 -8.09 13.64 3.56
CA ALA A 62 -7.94 15.03 3.13
C ALA A 62 -8.68 15.33 1.81
N VAL A 63 -8.75 14.34 0.90
CA VAL A 63 -9.47 14.44 -0.37
C VAL A 63 -10.99 14.39 -0.18
N GLU A 64 -11.51 13.71 0.85
CA GLU A 64 -12.95 13.75 1.16
C GLU A 64 -13.41 15.08 1.77
N ILE A 65 -12.52 15.82 2.44
CA ILE A 65 -12.83 17.10 3.09
C ILE A 65 -12.81 18.27 2.07
N THR A 66 -12.13 18.11 0.93
CA THR A 66 -12.12 19.11 -0.15
C THR A 66 -13.13 18.69 -1.24
N PRO A 67 -14.19 19.49 -1.50
CA PRO A 67 -15.16 19.10 -2.51
C PRO A 67 -14.50 19.04 -3.89
N ARG A 68 -14.71 17.94 -4.60
CA ARG A 68 -14.33 17.83 -6.01
C ARG A 68 -15.10 18.92 -6.80
N PRO A 69 -14.43 19.68 -7.68
CA PRO A 69 -15.08 20.70 -8.51
C PRO A 69 -16.11 20.09 -9.46
#